data_AF-A0A348ZLM3-F1
#
_entry.id   AF-A0A348ZLM3-F1
#
_cell.length_a   1.000
_cell.length_b   1.000
_cell.length_c   1.000
_cell.angle_alpha   90.00
_cell.angle_beta   90.00
_cell.angle_gamma   90.00
#
_symmetry.space_group_name_H-M   'P 1'
#
loop_
_entity.id
_entity.type
_entity.pdbx_description
1 polymer ?
#
loop_
_entity_poly.entity_id
_entity_poly.type
_entity_poly.pdbx_seq_one_letter_code
_entity_poly.pdbx_strand_id
1 'polypeptide(L)' 'SQTNMVLDENIETLFLSTRLEYAYLNSSTVKEVASHGGDISRFVPDIVAEQVINKIEELKESENE' A
#
# COMPACT_ATOMS: atom_id res chain seq x y z
N SER A 1 17.91 5.85 7.53
CA SER A 1 17.13 6.98 8.06
C SER A 1 18.04 7.89 8.86
N GLN A 2 19.01 8.55 8.20
CA GLN A 2 19.88 9.50 8.90
C GLN A 2 19.07 10.62 9.56
N THR A 3 17.94 10.99 8.96
CA THR A 3 16.95 11.91 9.54
C THR A 3 16.42 11.44 10.89
N ASN A 4 16.06 10.15 11.06
CA ASN A 4 15.51 9.68 12.35
C ASN A 4 16.57 9.75 13.46
N MET A 5 17.83 9.42 13.14
CA MET A 5 18.94 9.49 14.08
C MET A 5 19.27 10.94 14.48
N VAL A 6 19.14 11.91 13.56
CA VAL A 6 19.30 13.34 13.86
C VAL A 6 18.18 13.86 14.76
N LEU A 7 16.97 13.27 14.69
CA LEU A 7 15.83 13.68 15.49
C LEU A 7 15.85 13.07 16.91
N ASP A 8 16.32 11.82 17.07
CA ASP A 8 16.49 11.16 18.36
C ASP A 8 17.57 10.08 18.29
N GLU A 9 18.67 10.29 19.03
CA GLU A 9 19.83 9.38 19.07
C GLU A 9 19.55 8.07 19.83
N ASN A 10 18.45 7.98 20.58
CA ASN A 10 18.09 6.78 21.34
C ASN A 10 17.27 5.77 20.51
N ILE A 11 16.91 6.12 19.26
CA ILE A 11 16.09 5.28 18.38
C ILE A 11 16.95 4.68 17.26
N GLU A 12 17.03 3.36 17.23
CA GLU A 12 17.72 2.60 16.18
C GLU A 12 16.74 2.19 15.06
N THR A 13 17.16 2.31 13.79
CA THR A 13 16.36 1.85 12.64
C THR A 13 16.96 0.58 12.04
N LEU A 14 16.29 -0.56 12.23
CA LEU A 14 16.69 -1.82 11.63
C LEU A 14 16.05 -2.02 10.25
N PHE A 15 16.84 -2.47 9.28
CA PHE A 15 16.37 -2.81 7.95
C PHE A 15 16.24 -4.32 7.79
N LEU A 16 15.06 -4.79 7.38
CA LEU A 16 14.78 -6.19 7.07
C LEU A 16 14.45 -6.31 5.59
N SER A 17 15.08 -7.25 4.90
CA SER A 17 14.77 -7.56 3.51
C SER A 17 13.51 -8.41 3.42
N THR A 18 12.61 -8.04 2.51
CA THR A 18 11.48 -8.89 2.16
C THR A 18 11.93 -10.10 1.33
N ARG A 19 11.08 -11.12 1.23
CA ARG A 19 11.30 -12.24 0.30
C ARG A 19 11.17 -11.74 -1.14
N LEU A 20 11.92 -12.34 -2.06
CA LEU A 20 11.94 -11.95 -3.47
C LEU A 20 10.55 -11.99 -4.12
N GLU A 21 9.70 -12.94 -3.70
CA GLU A 21 8.30 -13.09 -4.15
C GLU A 21 7.43 -11.86 -3.87
N TYR A 22 7.84 -10.97 -2.95
CA TYR A 22 7.12 -9.72 -2.65
C TYR A 22 7.88 -8.48 -3.13
N ALA A 23 9.02 -8.61 -3.81
CA ALA A 23 9.86 -7.47 -4.20
C ALA A 23 9.17 -6.51 -5.19
N TYR A 24 8.17 -6.98 -5.94
CA TYR A 24 7.40 -6.17 -6.88
C TYR A 24 6.14 -5.55 -6.25
N LEU A 25 5.78 -5.91 -5.01
CA LEU A 25 4.55 -5.48 -4.36
C LEU A 25 4.73 -4.11 -3.70
N ASN A 26 3.89 -3.15 -4.08
CA ASN A 26 3.80 -1.85 -3.40
C ASN A 26 2.36 -1.31 -3.47
N SER A 27 1.98 -0.47 -2.50
CA SER A 27 0.61 0.04 -2.37
C SER A 27 0.15 0.89 -3.56
N SER A 28 1.06 1.58 -4.25
CA SER A 28 0.71 2.39 -5.41
C SER A 28 0.22 1.51 -6.56
N THR A 29 0.97 0.45 -6.89
CA THR A 29 0.60 -0.51 -7.93
C THR A 29 -0.71 -1.24 -7.58
N VAL A 30 -0.91 -1.65 -6.33
CA VAL A 30 -2.17 -2.30 -5.92
C VAL A 30 -3.37 -1.36 -6.11
N LYS A 31 -3.25 -0.10 -5.67
CA LYS A 31 -4.33 0.88 -5.81
C LYS A 31 -4.62 1.23 -7.27
N GLU A 32 -3.59 1.33 -8.11
CA GLU A 32 -3.72 1.58 -9.55
C GLU A 32 -4.46 0.43 -10.26
N VAL A 33 -4.08 -0.82 -9.99
CA VAL A 33 -4.79 -1.99 -10.55
C VAL A 33 -6.26 -1.97 -10.14
N ALA A 34 -6.54 -1.74 -8.86
CA ALA A 34 -7.91 -1.68 -8.36
C ALA A 34 -8.71 -0.50 -8.94
N SER A 35 -8.09 0.68 -9.15
CA SER A 35 -8.79 1.85 -9.71
C SER A 35 -9.24 1.63 -11.15
N HIS A 36 -8.51 0.79 -11.89
CA HIS A 36 -8.86 0.33 -13.23
C HIS A 36 -9.74 -0.94 -13.24
N GLY A 37 -10.23 -1.40 -12.09
CA GLY A 37 -11.13 -2.56 -11.99
C GLY A 37 -10.44 -3.92 -12.10
N GLY A 38 -9.11 -3.97 -11.91
CA GLY A 38 -8.35 -5.22 -11.87
C GLY A 38 -8.50 -5.97 -10.55
N ASP A 39 -8.37 -7.30 -10.60
CA ASP A 39 -8.37 -8.16 -9.41
C ASP A 39 -7.08 -8.01 -8.60
N ILE A 40 -7.22 -7.74 -7.30
CA ILE A 40 -6.12 -7.56 -6.35
C ILE A 40 -6.02 -8.64 -5.26
N SER A 41 -6.88 -9.66 -5.29
CA SER A 41 -6.94 -10.74 -4.28
C SER A 41 -5.62 -11.51 -4.10
N ARG A 42 -4.77 -11.52 -5.14
CA ARG A 42 -3.45 -12.17 -5.10
C ARG A 42 -2.34 -11.31 -4.49
N PHE A 43 -2.59 -10.03 -4.25
CA PHE A 43 -1.59 -9.06 -3.79
C PHE A 43 -1.82 -8.62 -2.35
N VAL A 44 -3.04 -8.76 -1.84
CA VAL A 44 -3.41 -8.39 -0.47
C VAL A 44 -4.41 -9.39 0.11
N PRO A 45 -4.50 -9.51 1.45
CA PRO A 45 -5.55 -10.29 2.09
C PRO A 45 -6.96 -9.80 1.71
N ASP A 46 -7.96 -10.69 1.71
CA ASP A 46 -9.34 -10.40 1.29
C ASP A 46 -9.94 -9.17 2.00
N ILE A 47 -9.74 -9.06 3.31
CA ILE A 47 -10.22 -7.90 4.10
C ILE A 47 -9.62 -6.58 3.61
N VAL A 48 -8.39 -6.60 3.09
CA VAL A 48 -7.74 -5.41 2.54
C VAL A 48 -8.25 -5.15 1.12
N ALA A 49 -8.46 -6.19 0.31
CA ALA A 49 -9.02 -6.05 -1.03
C ALA A 49 -10.39 -5.36 -1.01
N GLU A 50 -11.28 -5.81 -0.11
CA GLU A 50 -12.60 -5.20 0.10
C GLU A 50 -12.49 -3.71 0.46
N GLN A 51 -11.63 -3.37 1.42
CA GLN A 51 -11.45 -1.97 1.85
C GLN A 51 -10.88 -1.08 0.74
N VAL A 52 -9.94 -1.59 -0.06
CA VAL A 52 -9.37 -0.85 -1.19
C VAL A 52 -10.42 -0.60 -2.26
N ILE A 53 -11.23 -1.61 -2.60
CA ILE A 53 -12.31 -1.48 -3.59
C ILE A 53 -13.35 -0.46 -3.10
N ASN A 54 -13.83 -0.59 -1.86
CA ASN A 54 -14.80 0.36 -1.29
C ASN A 54 -14.26 1.79 -1.33
N LYS A 55 -12.99 1.98 -0.99
CA LYS A 55 -12.39 3.32 -1.00
C LYS A 55 -12.33 3.92 -2.40
N ILE A 56 -12.08 3.10 -3.42
CA ILE A 56 -12.01 3.55 -4.81
C ILE A 56 -13.39 3.96 -5.32
N GLU A 57 -14.44 3.23 -4.96
CA GLU A 57 -15.80 3.59 -5.34
C GLU A 57 -16.26 4.89 -4.67
N GLU A 58 -15.98 5.08 -3.38
CA GLU A 58 -16.23 6.36 -2.68
C GLU A 58 -15.56 7.56 -3.40
N LEU A 59 -14.33 7.38 -3.88
CA LEU A 59 -13.59 8.44 -4.57
C LEU A 59 -14.22 8.78 -5.92
N LYS A 60 -14.65 7.76 -6.69
CA LYS A 60 -15.35 7.96 -7.97
C LYS A 60 -16.69 8.67 -7.78
N GLU A 61 -17.42 8.38 -6.72
CA GLU A 61 -18.67 9.07 -6.39
C GLU A 61 -18.41 10.57 -6.12
N SER A 62 -17.35 10.89 -5.37
CA SER A 62 -16.99 12.28 -5.07
C SER A 62 -16.45 13.11 -6.25
N GLU A 63 -15.96 12.45 -7.32
CA GLU A 63 -15.50 13.12 -8.55
C GLU A 63 -16.63 13.39 -9.55
N ASN A 64 -17.79 12.72 -9.38
CA ASN A 64 -18.96 12.87 -10.24
C ASN A 64 -20.02 13.86 -9.68
N GLU A 65 -19.78 14.42 -8.50
CA GLU A 65 -20.53 15.52 -7.87
C GLU A 65 -19.87 16.88 -8.14
#